data_AF-A0AAD4LHK8-F1
#
_entry.id   AF-A0AAD4LHK8-F1
#
_cell.length_a   1.000
_cell.length_b   1.000
_cell.length_c   1.000
_cell.angle_alpha   90.00
_cell.angle_beta   90.00
_cell.angle_gamma   90.00
#
_symmetry.space_group_name_H-M   'P 1'
#
loop_
_entity.id
_entity.type
_entity.pdbx_description
1 polymer ?
#
loop_
_entity_poly.entity_id
_entity_poly.type
_entity_poly.pdbx_seq_one_letter_code
_entity_poly.pdbx_strand_id
1 'polypeptide(L)'
;MFLNNEPVAYAHLVKLVHVFAGIYVWEYVTNLDFEWEIYTGQRHWRWSFLVYLVARALALACLVTMMIGFDVTTPYDCDVWFRVVLATSWSSGVFASLLLVLRGVALWARDRKVIAIASAVWFANLGGSIYATTRGYSHWSPSTKYCPIDGTSDFRWSILINFIQDLTLLCIMFSGVLHKKNSTRLWNMLYIQGLWWILAWILTELPSIALSFRGVNEHWNLMFQVPHMTLTTSPMTMNPTLRHDGGSPQSTHHVFSTMDKT
;
A
#
# COMPACT_ATOMS: atom_id res chain seq x y z
N MET A 1 -27.13 -2.03 22.72
CA MET A 1 -26.04 -2.59 23.54
C MET A 1 -24.66 -2.48 22.83
N PHE A 2 -24.43 -1.45 22.01
CA PHE A 2 -23.15 -1.23 21.30
C PHE A 2 -22.45 0.08 21.69
N LEU A 3 -23.05 0.91 22.55
CA LEU A 3 -22.56 2.25 22.90
C LEU A 3 -21.60 2.29 24.11
N ASN A 4 -21.41 1.18 24.83
CA ASN A 4 -20.54 1.14 26.03
C ASN A 4 -19.12 0.63 25.77
N ASN A 5 -18.78 0.26 24.52
CA ASN A 5 -17.49 -0.38 24.18
C ASN A 5 -16.56 0.47 23.29
N GLU A 6 -16.91 1.71 22.97
CA GLU A 6 -16.01 2.62 22.23
C GLU A 6 -14.61 2.77 22.88
N PRO A 7 -14.45 2.95 24.21
CA PRO A 7 -13.11 3.11 24.80
C PRO A 7 -12.27 1.83 24.75
N VAL A 8 -12.89 0.64 24.82
CA VAL A 8 -12.15 -0.62 24.73
C VAL A 8 -11.71 -0.89 23.29
N ALA A 9 -12.57 -0.64 22.30
CA ALA A 9 -12.22 -0.78 20.88
C ALA A 9 -11.06 0.14 20.49
N TYR A 10 -11.08 1.39 20.96
CA TYR A 10 -9.99 2.34 20.76
C TYR A 10 -8.66 1.85 21.37
N ALA A 11 -8.68 1.35 22.61
CA ALA A 11 -7.46 0.83 23.25
C ALA A 11 -6.87 -0.38 22.50
N HIS A 12 -7.72 -1.26 21.95
CA HIS A 12 -7.27 -2.36 21.10
C HIS A 12 -6.67 -1.86 19.78
N LEU A 13 -7.26 -0.83 19.18
CA LEU A 13 -6.76 -0.21 17.96
C LEU A 13 -5.37 0.36 18.16
N VAL A 14 -5.19 1.17 19.20
CA VAL A 14 -3.89 1.79 19.51
C VAL A 14 -2.82 0.72 19.69
N LYS A 15 -3.10 -0.34 20.45
CA LYS A 15 -2.15 -1.45 20.65
C LYS A 15 -1.79 -2.15 19.34
N LEU A 16 -2.78 -2.44 18.49
CA LEU A 16 -2.56 -3.07 17.19
C LEU A 16 -1.72 -2.18 16.28
N VAL A 17 -2.08 -0.90 16.15
CA VAL A 17 -1.32 0.08 15.37
C VAL A 17 0.13 0.14 15.86
N HIS A 18 0.36 0.11 17.18
CA HIS A 18 1.71 0.12 17.73
C HIS A 18 2.53 -1.11 17.35
N VAL A 19 1.92 -2.30 17.39
CA VAL A 19 2.57 -3.54 16.99
C VAL A 19 2.91 -3.53 15.50
N PHE A 20 1.95 -3.18 14.63
CA PHE A 20 2.18 -3.14 13.18
C PHE A 20 3.19 -2.06 12.78
N ALA A 21 3.14 -0.89 13.41
CA ALA A 21 4.13 0.15 13.18
C ALA A 21 5.53 -0.30 13.62
N GLY A 22 5.67 -0.97 14.77
CA GLY A 22 6.95 -1.54 15.20
C GLY A 22 7.51 -2.56 14.22
N ILE A 23 6.67 -3.47 13.72
CA ILE A 23 7.04 -4.44 12.68
C ILE A 23 7.45 -3.73 11.39
N TYR A 24 6.72 -2.70 10.98
CA TYR A 24 7.01 -1.95 9.77
C TYR A 24 8.32 -1.16 9.89
N VAL A 25 8.59 -0.54 11.03
CA VAL A 25 9.86 0.16 11.31
C VAL A 25 11.02 -0.83 11.30
N TRP A 26 10.84 -2.01 11.91
CA TRP A 26 11.83 -3.09 11.87
C TRP A 26 12.14 -3.53 10.43
N GLU A 27 11.11 -3.77 9.64
CA GLU A 27 11.24 -4.10 8.21
C GLU A 27 11.89 -2.95 7.43
N TYR A 28 11.60 -1.71 7.80
CA TYR A 28 12.16 -0.53 7.15
C TYR A 28 13.67 -0.44 7.35
N VAL A 29 14.12 -0.56 8.61
CA VAL A 29 15.54 -0.49 8.99
C VAL A 29 16.33 -1.66 8.42
N THR A 30 15.78 -2.89 8.46
CA THR A 30 16.48 -4.08 7.93
C THR A 30 16.65 -4.08 6.42
N ASN A 31 15.85 -3.33 5.67
CA ASN A 31 16.01 -3.17 4.21
C ASN A 31 16.79 -1.92 3.82
N LEU A 32 17.23 -1.11 4.79
CA LEU A 32 17.90 0.17 4.53
C LEU A 32 19.30 -0.03 3.91
N ASP A 33 19.98 -1.13 4.27
CA ASP A 33 21.29 -1.49 3.69
C ASP A 33 21.22 -1.65 2.17
N PHE A 34 20.16 -2.30 1.67
CA PHE A 34 19.93 -2.50 0.24
C PHE A 34 19.65 -1.18 -0.50
N GLU A 35 18.90 -0.28 0.14
CA GLU A 35 18.60 1.03 -0.43
C GLU A 35 19.85 1.93 -0.46
N TRP A 36 20.70 1.80 0.56
CA TRP A 36 21.99 2.47 0.64
C TRP A 36 22.96 2.00 -0.45
N GLU A 37 23.00 0.71 -0.78
CA GLU A 37 23.78 0.18 -1.92
C GLU A 37 23.36 0.82 -3.26
N ILE A 38 22.07 1.09 -3.44
CA ILE A 38 21.56 1.74 -4.65
C ILE A 38 21.91 3.23 -4.66
N TYR A 39 21.80 3.90 -3.51
CA TYR A 39 22.14 5.32 -3.38
C TYR A 39 23.64 5.57 -3.57
N THR A 40 24.49 4.66 -3.09
CA THR A 40 25.95 4.69 -3.29
C THR A 40 26.40 4.35 -4.71
N GLY A 41 25.45 4.12 -5.64
CA GLY A 41 25.72 3.94 -7.06
C GLY A 41 26.27 2.57 -7.43
N GLN A 42 26.20 1.59 -6.52
CA GLN A 42 26.64 0.22 -6.83
C GLN A 42 25.69 -0.50 -7.79
N ARG A 43 24.47 0.04 -8.01
CA ARG A 43 23.43 -0.52 -8.89
C ARG A 43 22.83 0.51 -9.83
N HIS A 44 22.36 0.05 -10.98
CA HIS A 44 21.76 0.90 -12.01
C HIS A 44 20.48 1.59 -11.53
N TRP A 45 20.41 2.90 -11.69
CA TRP A 45 19.26 3.71 -11.32
C TRP A 45 18.03 3.40 -12.19
N ARG A 46 16.89 3.10 -11.57
CA ARG A 46 15.61 2.86 -12.24
C ARG A 46 14.54 3.77 -11.65
N TRP A 47 13.77 4.46 -12.50
CA TRP A 47 12.67 5.33 -12.06
C TRP A 47 11.63 4.62 -11.17
N SER A 48 11.36 3.33 -11.41
CA SER A 48 10.47 2.52 -10.56
C SER A 48 10.98 2.36 -9.12
N PHE A 49 12.29 2.45 -8.90
CA PHE A 49 12.87 2.38 -7.56
C PHE A 49 12.60 3.65 -6.75
N LEU A 50 12.66 4.84 -7.38
CA LEU A 50 12.31 6.10 -6.72
C LEU A 50 10.84 6.10 -6.28
N VAL A 51 9.93 5.63 -7.13
CA VAL A 51 8.50 5.49 -6.78
C VAL A 51 8.31 4.57 -5.56
N TYR A 52 9.07 3.48 -5.50
CA TYR A 52 9.04 2.56 -4.36
C TYR A 52 9.56 3.19 -3.07
N LEU A 53 10.68 3.91 -3.14
CA LEU A 53 11.25 4.60 -1.99
C LEU A 53 10.28 5.66 -1.44
N VAL A 54 9.64 6.43 -2.33
CA VAL A 54 8.64 7.44 -1.96
C VAL A 54 7.43 6.81 -1.30
N ALA A 55 6.89 5.71 -1.87
CA ALA A 55 5.77 4.99 -1.25
C ALA A 55 6.11 4.52 0.17
N ARG A 56 7.28 3.89 0.36
CA ARG A 56 7.73 3.44 1.69
C ARG A 56 7.97 4.58 2.67
N ALA A 57 8.58 5.68 2.23
CA ALA A 57 8.83 6.84 3.08
C ALA A 57 7.51 7.48 3.55
N LEU A 58 6.51 7.57 2.66
CA LEU A 58 5.19 8.11 3.01
C LEU A 58 4.41 7.19 3.95
N ALA A 59 4.48 5.87 3.76
CA ALA A 59 3.91 4.91 4.71
C ALA A 59 4.55 5.01 6.10
N LEU A 60 5.88 5.14 6.17
CA LEU A 60 6.58 5.35 7.43
C LEU A 60 6.15 6.66 8.10
N ALA A 61 6.10 7.76 7.33
CA ALA A 61 5.65 9.05 7.83
C ALA A 61 4.21 9.00 8.38
N CYS A 62 3.32 8.27 7.70
CA CYS A 62 1.96 8.03 8.17
C CYS A 62 1.94 7.30 9.53
N LEU A 63 2.68 6.19 9.66
CA LEU A 63 2.72 5.40 10.89
C LEU A 63 3.33 6.16 12.07
N VAL A 64 4.39 6.93 11.84
CA VAL A 64 5.00 7.79 12.86
C VAL A 64 4.03 8.88 13.31
N THR A 65 3.34 9.53 12.36
CA THR A 65 2.35 10.56 12.68
C THR A 65 1.16 9.98 13.44
N MET A 66 0.72 8.77 13.10
CA MET A 66 -0.32 8.05 13.86
C MET A 66 0.12 7.75 15.29
N MET A 67 1.36 7.27 15.51
CA MET A 67 1.87 7.01 16.86
C MET A 67 1.89 8.26 17.72
N ILE A 68 2.42 9.37 17.19
CA ILE A 68 2.48 10.65 17.91
C ILE A 68 1.06 11.11 18.27
N GLY A 69 0.12 11.02 17.32
CA GLY A 69 -1.28 11.42 17.56
C GLY A 69 -1.98 10.62 18.64
N PHE A 70 -1.70 9.33 18.75
CA PHE A 70 -2.30 8.45 19.75
C PHE A 70 -1.65 8.54 21.14
N ASP A 71 -0.38 8.94 21.23
CA ASP A 71 0.35 9.08 22.51
C ASP A 71 0.11 10.45 23.17
N VAL A 72 -0.11 11.49 22.37
CA VAL A 72 -0.35 12.85 22.87
C VAL A 72 -1.75 12.97 23.49
N THR A 73 -1.78 13.21 24.80
CA THR A 73 -3.02 13.43 25.58
C THR A 73 -3.34 14.90 25.87
N THR A 74 -2.48 15.81 25.41
CA THR A 74 -2.67 17.26 25.50
C THR A 74 -3.52 17.77 24.34
N PRO A 75 -4.26 18.88 24.48
CA PRO A 75 -5.04 19.44 23.37
C PRO A 75 -4.12 19.91 22.22
N TYR A 76 -4.41 19.49 21.01
CA TYR A 76 -3.75 19.91 19.76
C TYR A 76 -4.78 19.98 18.61
N ASP A 77 -4.37 20.55 17.48
CA ASP A 77 -5.23 20.68 16.28
C ASP A 77 -5.43 19.31 15.59
N CYS A 78 -6.46 18.57 16.03
CA CYS A 78 -6.85 17.27 15.47
C CYS A 78 -7.07 17.30 13.95
N ASP A 79 -7.63 18.39 13.42
CA ASP A 79 -7.91 18.53 11.99
C ASP A 79 -6.62 18.50 11.16
N VAL A 80 -5.59 19.25 11.59
CA VAL A 80 -4.30 19.29 10.91
C VAL A 80 -3.61 17.93 10.97
N TRP A 81 -3.57 17.32 12.17
CA TRP A 81 -2.99 15.99 12.34
C TRP A 81 -3.66 14.95 11.45
N PHE A 82 -5.00 14.90 11.46
CA PHE A 82 -5.76 13.93 10.70
C PHE A 82 -5.58 14.13 9.18
N ARG A 83 -5.55 15.38 8.70
CA ARG A 83 -5.24 15.68 7.29
C ARG A 83 -3.85 15.23 6.88
N VAL A 84 -2.84 15.39 7.73
CA VAL A 84 -1.48 14.90 7.45
C VAL A 84 -1.45 13.37 7.37
N VAL A 85 -2.13 12.69 8.31
CA VAL A 85 -2.27 11.23 8.29
C VAL A 85 -2.96 10.76 7.01
N LEU A 86 -4.08 11.36 6.63
CA LEU A 86 -4.77 11.02 5.38
C LEU A 86 -3.89 11.30 4.16
N ALA A 87 -3.26 12.47 4.07
CA ALA A 87 -2.44 12.84 2.94
C ALA A 87 -1.26 11.87 2.73
N THR A 88 -0.53 11.52 3.80
CA THR A 88 0.59 10.58 3.73
C THR A 88 0.14 9.16 3.42
N SER A 89 -0.97 8.72 4.03
CA SER A 89 -1.59 7.41 3.82
C SER A 89 -2.06 7.19 2.37
N TRP A 90 -2.93 8.07 1.87
CA TRP A 90 -3.46 7.98 0.51
C TRP A 90 -2.37 8.17 -0.53
N SER A 91 -1.41 9.07 -0.31
CA SER A 91 -0.29 9.27 -1.24
C SER A 91 0.58 8.02 -1.32
N SER A 92 0.90 7.38 -0.19
CA SER A 92 1.60 6.09 -0.17
C SER A 92 0.88 5.04 -1.01
N GLY A 93 -0.45 4.91 -0.83
CA GLY A 93 -1.28 4.01 -1.62
C GLY A 93 -1.21 4.29 -3.13
N VAL A 94 -1.36 5.54 -3.54
CA VAL A 94 -1.28 5.94 -4.96
C VAL A 94 0.07 5.58 -5.58
N PHE A 95 1.19 5.80 -4.88
CA PHE A 95 2.51 5.40 -5.36
C PHE A 95 2.70 3.88 -5.38
N ALA A 96 2.16 3.15 -4.40
CA ALA A 96 2.17 1.69 -4.40
C ALA A 96 1.38 1.12 -5.60
N SER A 97 0.19 1.66 -5.90
CA SER A 97 -0.59 1.27 -7.07
C SER A 97 0.13 1.60 -8.38
N LEU A 98 0.89 2.71 -8.44
CA LEU A 98 1.73 3.03 -9.58
C LEU A 98 2.80 1.96 -9.84
N LEU A 99 3.39 1.36 -8.80
CA LEU A 99 4.32 0.23 -8.96
C LEU A 99 3.65 -1.00 -9.58
N LEU A 100 2.40 -1.29 -9.19
CA LEU A 100 1.61 -2.38 -9.78
C LEU A 100 1.33 -2.10 -11.27
N VAL A 101 0.97 -0.85 -11.62
CA VAL A 101 0.81 -0.42 -13.02
C VAL A 101 2.11 -0.66 -13.81
N LEU A 102 3.25 -0.18 -13.31
CA LEU A 102 4.55 -0.33 -13.98
C LEU A 102 4.90 -1.81 -14.23
N ARG A 103 4.54 -2.69 -13.29
CA ARG A 103 4.72 -4.14 -13.45
C ARG A 103 3.78 -4.77 -14.44
N GLY A 104 2.50 -4.43 -14.37
CA GLY A 104 1.51 -4.88 -15.33
C GLY A 104 1.96 -4.53 -16.75
N VAL A 105 2.40 -3.29 -16.97
CA VAL A 105 2.88 -2.83 -18.27
C VAL A 105 4.11 -3.62 -18.75
N ALA A 106 5.05 -3.95 -17.85
CA ALA A 106 6.22 -4.76 -18.18
C ALA A 106 5.86 -6.21 -18.54
N LEU A 107 4.88 -6.83 -17.85
CA LEU A 107 4.39 -8.17 -18.14
C LEU A 107 3.76 -8.25 -19.54
N TRP A 108 2.93 -7.27 -19.88
CA TRP A 108 2.18 -7.18 -21.14
C TRP A 108 2.96 -6.56 -22.31
N ALA A 109 4.29 -6.47 -22.21
CA ALA A 109 5.16 -5.97 -23.29
C ALA A 109 4.69 -4.62 -23.88
N ARG A 110 4.16 -3.72 -23.02
CA ARG A 110 3.60 -2.41 -23.42
C ARG A 110 2.41 -2.46 -24.39
N ASP A 111 1.51 -3.43 -24.26
CA ASP A 111 0.20 -3.35 -24.95
C ASP A 111 -0.53 -2.04 -24.58
N ARG A 112 -0.90 -1.26 -25.61
CA ARG A 112 -1.51 0.07 -25.44
C ARG A 112 -2.84 0.02 -24.69
N LYS A 113 -3.62 -1.06 -24.83
CA LYS A 113 -4.92 -1.22 -24.15
C LYS A 113 -4.73 -1.40 -22.66
N VAL A 114 -3.75 -2.23 -22.27
CA VAL A 114 -3.44 -2.47 -20.85
C VAL A 114 -2.90 -1.19 -20.21
N ILE A 115 -2.02 -0.46 -20.89
CA ILE A 115 -1.53 0.85 -20.41
C ILE A 115 -2.69 1.82 -20.23
N ALA A 116 -3.60 1.93 -21.21
CA ALA A 116 -4.73 2.84 -21.16
C ALA A 116 -5.68 2.51 -20.00
N ILE A 117 -6.03 1.23 -19.80
CA ILE A 117 -6.90 0.80 -18.69
C ILE A 117 -6.21 1.04 -17.35
N ALA A 118 -4.97 0.59 -17.20
CA ALA A 118 -4.24 0.71 -15.93
C ALA A 118 -4.00 2.17 -15.53
N SER A 119 -3.68 3.04 -16.48
CA SER A 119 -3.52 4.48 -16.22
C SER A 119 -4.85 5.16 -15.90
N ALA A 120 -5.93 4.85 -16.62
CA ALA A 120 -7.25 5.43 -16.36
C ALA A 120 -7.74 5.11 -14.94
N VAL A 121 -7.60 3.85 -14.53
CA VAL A 121 -7.99 3.40 -13.18
C VAL A 121 -7.10 4.05 -12.11
N TRP A 122 -5.79 4.19 -12.39
CA TRP A 122 -4.87 4.88 -11.48
C TRP A 122 -5.22 6.36 -11.28
N PHE A 123 -5.57 7.08 -12.35
CA PHE A 123 -6.03 8.47 -12.25
C PHE A 123 -7.35 8.59 -11.47
N ALA A 124 -8.26 7.63 -11.64
CA ALA A 124 -9.51 7.59 -10.86
C ALA A 124 -9.23 7.46 -9.35
N ASN A 125 -8.28 6.60 -8.97
CA ASN A 125 -7.87 6.45 -7.57
C ASN A 125 -7.15 7.68 -7.03
N LEU A 126 -6.28 8.32 -7.83
CA LEU A 126 -5.65 9.59 -7.46
C LEU A 126 -6.72 10.66 -7.18
N GLY A 127 -7.74 10.78 -8.03
CA GLY A 127 -8.87 11.68 -7.82
C GLY A 127 -9.65 11.36 -6.54
N GLY A 128 -9.97 10.07 -6.33
CA GLY A 128 -10.66 9.61 -5.11
C GLY A 128 -9.86 9.85 -3.83
N SER A 129 -8.53 9.75 -3.90
CA SER A 129 -7.60 10.00 -2.80
C SER A 129 -7.54 11.49 -2.41
N ILE A 130 -7.50 12.38 -3.41
CA ILE A 130 -7.55 13.83 -3.18
C ILE A 130 -8.91 14.23 -2.59
N TYR A 131 -9.99 13.67 -3.12
CA TYR A 131 -11.34 13.88 -2.58
C TYR A 131 -11.44 13.43 -1.11
N ALA A 132 -10.97 12.22 -0.79
CA ALA A 132 -10.95 11.71 0.58
C ALA A 132 -10.17 12.63 1.53
N THR A 133 -8.98 13.08 1.12
CA THR A 133 -8.08 13.89 1.96
C THR A 133 -8.68 15.28 2.26
N THR A 134 -9.43 15.86 1.33
CA THR A 134 -10.04 17.19 1.51
C THR A 134 -11.29 17.16 2.38
N ARG A 135 -12.03 16.04 2.37
CA ARG A 135 -13.28 15.85 3.13
C ARG A 135 -13.08 15.39 4.56
N GLY A 136 -11.92 14.80 4.87
CA GLY A 136 -11.59 14.40 6.24
C GLY A 136 -11.44 15.58 7.18
N TYR A 137 -12.15 15.55 8.31
CA TYR A 137 -11.97 16.47 9.43
C TYR A 137 -12.09 15.70 10.75
N SER A 138 -11.46 16.23 11.79
CA SER A 138 -11.48 15.64 13.13
C SER A 138 -11.46 16.75 14.16
N HIS A 139 -12.25 16.62 15.22
CA HIS A 139 -12.32 17.59 16.30
C HIS A 139 -11.83 16.99 17.63
N TRP A 140 -11.22 17.82 18.48
CA TRP A 140 -10.81 17.38 19.81
C TRP A 140 -12.03 17.16 20.70
N SER A 141 -12.16 15.96 21.28
CA SER A 141 -13.21 15.65 22.25
C SER A 141 -12.66 15.72 23.68
N PRO A 142 -13.09 16.70 24.50
CA PRO A 142 -12.65 16.83 25.90
C PRO A 142 -13.04 15.64 26.76
N SER A 143 -14.13 14.94 26.39
CA SER A 143 -14.70 13.82 27.14
C SER A 143 -13.85 12.56 27.05
N THR A 144 -13.24 12.32 25.90
CA THR A 144 -12.49 11.09 25.62
C THR A 144 -10.98 11.30 25.53
N LYS A 145 -10.51 12.54 25.50
CA LYS A 145 -9.08 12.92 25.40
C LYS A 145 -8.37 12.32 24.18
N TYR A 146 -9.11 12.10 23.10
CA TYR A 146 -8.60 11.74 21.78
C TYR A 146 -9.39 12.45 20.67
N CYS A 147 -8.88 12.38 19.45
CA CYS A 147 -9.49 12.96 18.25
C CYS A 147 -10.39 11.93 17.54
N PRO A 148 -11.73 11.92 17.76
CA PRO A 148 -12.65 11.12 16.96
C PRO A 148 -12.60 11.52 15.48
N ILE A 149 -12.89 10.58 14.60
CA ILE A 149 -12.89 10.82 13.15
C ILE A 149 -14.32 11.08 12.72
N ASP A 150 -14.58 12.21 12.07
CA ASP A 150 -15.91 12.52 11.57
C ASP A 150 -15.98 12.42 10.04
N GLY A 151 -17.20 12.23 9.53
CA GLY A 151 -17.42 12.20 8.08
C GLY A 151 -17.05 10.90 7.39
N THR A 152 -17.00 9.78 8.11
CA THR A 152 -16.71 8.42 7.59
C THR A 152 -17.56 8.03 6.37
N SER A 153 -18.77 8.57 6.21
CA SER A 153 -19.65 8.32 5.06
C SER A 153 -19.06 8.77 3.73
N ASP A 154 -18.27 9.84 3.72
CA ASP A 154 -17.72 10.42 2.50
C ASP A 154 -16.57 9.59 1.94
N PHE A 155 -15.88 8.84 2.80
CA PHE A 155 -14.75 7.97 2.42
C PHE A 155 -15.18 6.67 1.75
N ARG A 156 -16.43 6.24 1.92
CA ARG A 156 -16.94 4.97 1.38
C ARG A 156 -16.71 4.83 -0.12
N TRP A 157 -16.93 5.91 -0.86
CA TRP A 157 -16.73 5.93 -2.31
C TRP A 157 -15.26 5.85 -2.68
N SER A 158 -14.39 6.58 -2.00
CA SER A 158 -12.94 6.52 -2.24
C SER A 158 -12.35 5.13 -1.91
N ILE A 159 -12.82 4.50 -0.83
CA ILE A 159 -12.43 3.13 -0.46
C ILE A 159 -12.89 2.14 -1.55
N LEU A 160 -14.12 2.27 -2.04
CA LEU A 160 -14.65 1.41 -3.11
C LEU A 160 -13.85 1.58 -4.42
N ILE A 161 -13.49 2.83 -4.78
CA ILE A 161 -12.66 3.11 -5.95
C ILE A 161 -11.28 2.46 -5.80
N ASN A 162 -10.64 2.58 -4.63
CA ASN A 162 -9.35 1.95 -4.38
C ASN A 162 -9.43 0.42 -4.52
N PHE A 163 -10.46 -0.20 -3.96
CA PHE A 163 -10.68 -1.63 -4.10
C PHE A 163 -10.84 -2.09 -5.55
N ILE A 164 -11.69 -1.40 -6.32
CA ILE A 164 -11.90 -1.71 -7.73
C ILE A 164 -10.59 -1.56 -8.50
N GLN A 165 -9.80 -0.52 -8.20
CA GLN A 165 -8.48 -0.35 -8.78
C GLN A 165 -7.58 -1.55 -8.47
N ASP A 166 -7.41 -1.87 -7.19
CA ASP A 166 -6.45 -2.89 -6.78
C ASP A 166 -6.85 -4.25 -7.35
N LEU A 167 -8.14 -4.58 -7.34
CA LEU A 167 -8.69 -5.75 -8.01
C LEU A 167 -8.33 -5.76 -9.50
N THR A 168 -8.56 -4.65 -10.20
CA THR A 168 -8.29 -4.54 -11.64
C THR A 168 -6.80 -4.71 -11.94
N LEU A 169 -5.92 -4.04 -11.18
CA LEU A 169 -4.47 -4.13 -11.36
C LEU A 169 -3.94 -5.54 -11.06
N LEU A 170 -4.44 -6.16 -9.98
CA LEU A 170 -4.09 -7.54 -9.62
C LEU A 170 -4.56 -8.54 -10.69
N CYS A 171 -5.78 -8.39 -11.21
CA CYS A 171 -6.28 -9.20 -12.31
C CYS A 171 -5.42 -9.04 -13.57
N ILE A 172 -5.07 -7.81 -13.96
CA ILE A 172 -4.18 -7.54 -15.10
C ILE A 172 -2.83 -8.22 -14.91
N MET A 173 -2.23 -8.12 -13.71
CA MET A 173 -0.95 -8.75 -13.41
C MET A 173 -1.06 -10.28 -13.47
N PHE A 174 -2.08 -10.87 -12.85
CA PHE A 174 -2.31 -12.31 -12.82
C PHE A 174 -2.56 -12.88 -14.22
N SER A 175 -3.42 -12.22 -15.00
CA SER A 175 -3.66 -12.57 -16.40
C SER A 175 -2.39 -12.47 -17.24
N GLY A 176 -1.52 -11.49 -16.99
CA GLY A 176 -0.22 -11.37 -17.67
C GLY A 176 0.73 -12.54 -17.37
N VAL A 177 0.75 -13.02 -16.12
CA VAL A 177 1.53 -14.20 -15.72
C VAL A 177 0.99 -15.48 -16.37
N LEU A 178 -0.34 -15.62 -16.44
CA LEU A 178 -0.99 -16.75 -17.11
C LEU A 178 -0.79 -16.73 -18.63
N HIS A 179 -0.77 -15.55 -19.24
CA HIS A 179 -0.59 -15.40 -20.69
C HIS A 179 0.81 -15.84 -21.15
N LYS A 180 1.87 -15.51 -20.38
CA LYS A 180 3.24 -15.93 -20.63
C LYS A 180 3.56 -17.32 -20.06
N LYS A 181 2.65 -18.30 -20.25
CA LYS A 181 2.81 -19.67 -19.75
C LYS A 181 4.12 -20.26 -20.26
N ASN A 182 5.09 -20.40 -19.36
CA ASN A 182 6.39 -20.98 -19.67
C ASN A 182 6.74 -22.00 -18.57
N SER A 183 7.17 -23.20 -18.94
CA SER A 183 7.38 -24.30 -17.98
C SER A 183 8.68 -24.16 -17.16
N THR A 184 9.17 -22.94 -16.97
CA THR A 184 10.42 -22.68 -16.25
C THR A 184 10.18 -22.59 -14.75
N ARG A 185 11.20 -22.97 -13.96
CA ARG A 185 11.21 -22.85 -12.49
C ARG A 185 10.92 -21.40 -12.03
N LEU A 186 11.36 -20.43 -12.82
CA LEU A 186 11.09 -19.00 -12.61
C LEU A 186 9.60 -18.66 -12.72
N TRP A 187 8.89 -19.21 -13.71
CA TRP A 187 7.46 -18.97 -13.87
C TRP A 187 6.66 -19.53 -12.68
N ASN A 188 7.00 -20.73 -12.20
CA ASN A 188 6.32 -21.33 -11.05
C ASN A 188 6.53 -20.50 -9.76
N MET A 189 7.72 -19.94 -9.56
CA MET A 189 8.00 -19.04 -8.44
C MET A 189 7.17 -17.75 -8.52
N LEU A 190 7.12 -17.11 -9.70
CA LEU A 190 6.35 -15.89 -9.91
C LEU A 190 4.83 -16.13 -9.76
N TYR A 191 4.35 -17.28 -10.23
CA TYR A 191 2.95 -17.68 -10.12
C TYR A 191 2.52 -17.90 -8.67
N ILE A 192 3.30 -18.68 -7.90
CA ILE A 192 3.01 -18.94 -6.48
C ILE A 192 3.06 -17.63 -5.67
N GLN A 193 4.05 -16.76 -5.92
CA GLN A 193 4.14 -15.47 -5.26
C GLN A 193 2.92 -14.58 -5.58
N GLY A 194 2.50 -14.51 -6.84
CA GLY A 194 1.31 -13.77 -7.26
C GLY A 194 0.03 -14.28 -6.61
N LEU A 195 -0.11 -15.61 -6.45
CA LEU A 195 -1.27 -16.23 -5.82
C LEU A 195 -1.36 -15.89 -4.32
N TRP A 196 -0.24 -16.02 -3.59
CA TRP A 196 -0.19 -15.62 -2.18
C TRP A 196 -0.48 -14.13 -1.98
N TRP A 197 -0.01 -13.31 -2.91
CA TRP A 197 -0.27 -11.87 -2.89
C TRP A 197 -1.76 -11.53 -3.06
N ILE A 198 -2.43 -12.15 -4.03
CA ILE A 198 -3.88 -11.98 -4.24
C ILE A 198 -4.65 -12.45 -2.99
N LEU A 199 -4.28 -13.59 -2.42
CA LEU A 199 -4.92 -14.11 -1.22
C LEU A 199 -4.75 -13.14 -0.03
N ALA A 200 -3.54 -12.63 0.19
CA ALA A 200 -3.27 -11.66 1.24
C ALA A 200 -4.05 -10.35 1.07
N TRP A 201 -4.16 -9.86 -0.17
CA TRP A 201 -4.97 -8.67 -0.49
C TRP A 201 -6.46 -8.90 -0.20
N ILE A 202 -7.04 -10.03 -0.65
CA ILE A 202 -8.44 -10.37 -0.37
C ILE A 202 -8.70 -10.43 1.14
N LEU A 203 -7.80 -11.08 1.89
CA LEU A 203 -7.96 -11.26 3.34
C LEU A 203 -7.90 -9.94 4.13
N THR A 204 -7.24 -8.91 3.60
CA THR A 204 -7.06 -7.64 4.30
C THR A 204 -8.03 -6.56 3.81
N GLU A 205 -8.31 -6.48 2.51
CA GLU A 205 -9.12 -5.40 1.95
C GLU A 205 -10.62 -5.73 1.94
N LEU A 206 -11.00 -7.00 1.75
CA LEU A 206 -12.41 -7.41 1.71
C LEU A 206 -13.15 -7.14 3.03
N PRO A 207 -12.58 -7.42 4.23
CA PRO A 207 -13.22 -7.10 5.50
C PRO A 207 -13.44 -5.60 5.70
N SER A 208 -12.46 -4.77 5.31
CA SER A 208 -12.52 -3.31 5.44
C SER A 208 -13.75 -2.73 4.74
N ILE A 209 -14.04 -3.21 3.52
CA ILE A 209 -15.19 -2.75 2.72
C ILE A 209 -16.50 -3.28 3.28
N ALA A 210 -16.55 -4.58 3.60
CA ALA A 210 -17.74 -5.19 4.16
C ALA A 210 -18.19 -4.48 5.44
N LEU A 211 -17.24 -4.13 6.31
CA LEU A 211 -17.50 -3.37 7.54
C LEU A 211 -17.87 -1.90 7.25
N SER A 212 -17.18 -1.27 6.30
CA SER A 212 -17.47 0.11 5.87
C SER A 212 -18.90 0.27 5.34
N PHE A 213 -19.40 -0.67 4.54
CA PHE A 213 -20.78 -0.63 4.03
C PHE A 213 -21.81 -1.01 5.09
N ARG A 214 -21.46 -1.90 6.02
CA ARG A 214 -22.33 -2.25 7.15
C ARG A 214 -22.47 -1.11 8.17
N GLY A 215 -21.62 -0.09 8.10
CA GLY A 215 -21.67 1.09 8.99
C GLY A 215 -21.25 0.76 10.42
N VAL A 216 -20.41 -0.27 10.59
CA VAL A 216 -19.83 -0.64 11.88
C VAL A 216 -18.73 0.36 12.22
N ASN A 217 -18.57 0.68 13.51
CA ASN A 217 -17.70 1.72 14.07
C ASN A 217 -16.36 1.88 13.32
N GLU A 218 -15.97 3.13 13.09
CA GLU A 218 -14.79 3.56 12.31
C GLU A 218 -13.46 2.94 12.71
N HIS A 219 -13.30 2.62 13.99
CA HIS A 219 -12.14 1.94 14.55
C HIS A 219 -11.85 0.61 13.83
N TRP A 220 -12.88 -0.15 13.46
CA TRP A 220 -12.67 -1.45 12.81
C TRP A 220 -12.12 -1.30 11.40
N ASN A 221 -12.51 -0.25 10.66
CA ASN A 221 -11.98 -0.03 9.32
C ASN A 221 -10.48 0.27 9.36
N LEU A 222 -10.06 1.13 10.30
CA LEU A 222 -8.65 1.43 10.53
C LEU A 222 -7.82 0.21 10.93
N MET A 223 -8.38 -0.69 11.75
CA MET A 223 -7.70 -1.93 12.16
C MET A 223 -7.30 -2.83 10.98
N PHE A 224 -8.13 -2.92 9.94
CA PHE A 224 -7.83 -3.74 8.76
C PHE A 224 -7.05 -2.98 7.68
N GLN A 225 -7.19 -1.66 7.64
CA GLN A 225 -6.50 -0.81 6.69
C GLN A 225 -4.99 -0.71 6.97
N VAL A 226 -4.56 -0.69 8.24
CA VAL A 226 -3.14 -0.65 8.60
C VAL A 226 -2.37 -1.90 8.10
N PRO A 227 -2.84 -3.14 8.34
CA PRO A 227 -2.26 -4.33 7.73
C PRO A 227 -2.18 -4.25 6.20
N HIS A 228 -3.25 -3.79 5.54
CA HIS A 228 -3.26 -3.63 4.08
C HIS A 228 -2.15 -2.68 3.59
N MET A 229 -1.94 -1.54 4.27
CA MET A 229 -0.89 -0.58 3.94
C MET A 229 0.52 -1.15 4.14
N THR A 230 0.73 -1.87 5.24
CA THR A 230 2.03 -2.51 5.51
C THR A 230 2.36 -3.56 4.45
N LEU A 231 1.38 -4.39 4.08
CA LEU A 231 1.56 -5.40 3.03
C LEU A 231 1.91 -4.75 1.70
N THR A 232 1.08 -3.82 1.21
CA THR A 232 1.23 -3.21 -0.13
C THR A 232 2.55 -2.48 -0.33
N THR A 233 3.12 -1.92 0.74
CA THR A 233 4.40 -1.19 0.71
C THR A 233 5.61 -2.06 1.06
N SER A 234 5.40 -3.31 1.49
CA SER A 234 6.47 -4.23 1.86
C SER A 234 7.42 -4.53 0.69
N PRO A 235 8.73 -4.74 0.91
CA PRO A 235 9.69 -5.17 -0.12
C PRO A 235 9.35 -6.52 -0.75
N MET A 236 8.43 -7.30 -0.18
CA MET A 236 7.91 -8.52 -0.84
C MET A 236 7.07 -8.19 -2.07
N THR A 237 6.47 -6.99 -2.09
CA THR A 237 6.00 -6.40 -3.34
C THR A 237 7.14 -5.94 -4.20
N MET A 238 8.43 -6.17 -3.93
CA MET A 238 9.54 -5.96 -4.86
C MET A 238 9.92 -7.27 -5.55
N ASN A 239 10.05 -7.24 -6.88
CA ASN A 239 10.36 -8.41 -7.69
C ASN A 239 11.64 -9.11 -7.16
N PRO A 240 11.59 -10.41 -6.79
CA PRO A 240 12.74 -11.13 -6.22
C PRO A 240 13.98 -11.13 -7.10
N THR A 241 13.81 -10.91 -8.42
CA THR A 241 14.93 -10.78 -9.35
C THR A 241 15.89 -9.64 -8.99
N LEU A 242 15.41 -8.53 -8.41
CA LEU A 242 16.29 -7.45 -7.92
C LEU A 242 17.00 -7.81 -6.60
N ARG A 243 16.43 -8.74 -5.82
CA ARG A 243 17.01 -9.23 -4.56
C ARG A 243 18.06 -10.32 -4.82
N HIS A 244 17.87 -11.13 -5.87
CA HIS A 244 18.77 -12.23 -6.23
C HIS A 244 20.01 -11.83 -7.06
N ASP A 245 20.07 -10.61 -7.59
CA ASP A 245 21.26 -10.12 -8.32
C ASP A 245 22.48 -9.88 -7.39
N GLY A 246 22.36 -10.10 -6.08
CA GLY A 246 23.47 -10.04 -5.13
C GLY A 246 24.34 -11.31 -5.06
N GLY A 247 24.27 -12.24 -6.03
CA GLY A 247 24.89 -13.56 -5.85
C GLY A 247 25.44 -14.33 -7.06
N SER A 248 25.38 -13.86 -8.31
CA SER A 248 26.22 -14.48 -9.38
C SER A 248 26.30 -13.63 -10.68
N PRO A 249 27.49 -13.39 -11.25
CA PRO A 249 27.68 -12.58 -12.46
C PRO A 249 27.37 -13.28 -13.81
N GLN A 250 26.56 -14.35 -13.85
CA GLN A 250 26.36 -15.13 -15.10
C GLN A 250 24.93 -15.12 -15.67
N SER A 251 23.92 -14.65 -14.93
CA SER A 251 22.52 -14.67 -15.42
C SER A 251 22.13 -13.44 -16.25
N THR A 252 22.94 -12.38 -16.21
CA THR A 252 22.62 -11.07 -16.78
C THR A 252 22.62 -11.04 -18.32
N HIS A 253 23.29 -11.99 -18.98
CA HIS A 253 23.36 -12.04 -20.45
C HIS A 253 22.10 -12.59 -21.12
N HIS A 254 21.27 -13.40 -20.44
CA HIS A 254 20.11 -14.03 -21.07
C HIS A 254 18.79 -13.25 -20.91
N VAL A 255 18.67 -12.38 -19.91
CA VAL A 255 17.44 -11.61 -19.67
C VAL A 255 17.39 -10.31 -20.47
N PHE A 256 18.54 -9.67 -20.76
CA PHE A 256 18.57 -8.44 -21.55
C PHE A 256 18.59 -8.65 -23.07
N SER A 257 19.10 -9.80 -23.56
CA SER A 257 19.13 -10.07 -25.01
C SER A 257 17.76 -10.29 -25.65
N THR A 258 16.70 -10.50 -24.85
CA THR A 258 15.32 -10.68 -25.35
C THR A 258 14.47 -9.40 -25.31
N MET A 259 14.99 -8.29 -24.78
CA MET A 259 14.28 -6.99 -24.74
C MET A 259 14.70 -6.00 -25.83
N ASP A 260 15.70 -6.34 -26.66
CA ASP A 260 16.24 -5.45 -27.70
C ASP A 260 15.98 -5.95 -29.14
N LYS A 261 15.08 -6.93 -29.32
CA LYS A 261 14.80 -7.54 -30.64
C LYS A 261 13.33 -7.76 -31.00
N THR A 262 12.40 -7.07 -30.35
CA THR A 262 10.98 -6.99 -30.77
C THR A 262 10.37 -5.69 -30.33
#